data_AF-A0A7K0BRD4-F1
#
_entry.id   AF-A0A7K0BRD4-F1
#
_cell.length_a   1.000
_cell.length_b   1.000
_cell.length_c   1.000
_cell.angle_alpha   90.00
_cell.angle_beta   90.00
_cell.angle_gamma   90.00
#
_symmetry.space_group_name_H-M   'P 1'
#
loop_
_entity.id
_entity.type
_entity.pdbx_description
1 polymer ?
#
loop_
_entity_poly.entity_id
_entity_poly.type
_entity_poly.pdbx_seq_one_letter_code
_entity_poly.pdbx_strand_id
1 'polypeptide(L)' 'MTPEQTAEAKAALSDRFPNWSIIQSDRGRWWATRGPLSRDRAHLRADADADTPAELGAMLAQIEADGSGREHGL' A
#
# COMPACT_ATOMS: atom_id res chain seq x y z
N MET A 1 -2.87 5.18 19.09
CA MET A 1 -3.12 6.16 18.01
C MET A 1 -4.58 6.60 18.12
N THR A 2 -4.88 7.89 18.05
CA THR A 2 -6.28 8.36 18.07
C THR A 2 -6.94 8.09 16.71
N PRO A 3 -8.28 8.04 16.63
CA PRO A 3 -8.99 7.90 15.36
C PRO A 3 -8.64 9.02 14.37
N GLU A 4 -8.36 10.23 14.86
CA GLU A 4 -7.97 11.38 14.03
C GLU A 4 -6.59 11.19 13.38
N GLN A 5 -5.58 10.81 14.17
CA GLN A 5 -4.24 10.45 13.66
C GLN A 5 -4.30 9.30 12.63
N THR A 6 -5.26 8.39 12.80
CA THR A 6 -5.53 7.29 11.86
C THR A 6 -6.08 7.81 10.54
N ALA A 7 -7.06 8.71 10.58
CA ALA A 7 -7.60 9.31 9.37
C ALA A 7 -6.53 10.08 8.59
N GLU A 8 -5.68 10.86 9.28
CA GLU A 8 -4.57 11.59 8.66
C GLU A 8 -3.53 10.65 8.03
N ALA A 9 -3.11 9.61 8.74
CA ALA A 9 -2.17 8.63 8.20
C ALA A 9 -2.73 7.90 6.97
N LYS A 10 -4.01 7.54 7.00
CA LYS A 10 -4.72 6.94 5.86
C LYS A 10 -4.76 7.90 4.67
N ALA A 11 -5.10 9.17 4.91
CA ALA A 11 -5.14 10.18 3.86
C ALA A 11 -3.76 10.39 3.21
N ALA A 12 -2.69 10.50 4.02
CA ALA A 12 -1.33 10.63 3.53
C ALA A 12 -0.87 9.42 2.71
N LEU A 13 -1.23 8.20 3.12
CA LEU A 13 -0.93 6.98 2.36
C LEU A 13 -1.72 6.91 1.06
N SER A 14 -3.02 7.25 1.07
CA SER A 14 -3.83 7.30 -0.15
C SER A 14 -3.37 8.38 -1.13
N ASP A 15 -2.92 9.53 -0.64
CA ASP A 15 -2.34 10.60 -1.47
C ASP A 15 -1.02 10.14 -2.12
N ARG A 16 -0.16 9.48 -1.34
CA ARG A 16 1.11 8.95 -1.83
C ARG A 16 0.95 7.76 -2.77
N PHE A 17 -0.05 6.93 -2.54
CA PHE A 17 -0.30 5.68 -3.25
C PHE A 17 -1.74 5.62 -3.77
N PRO A 18 -2.09 6.44 -4.77
CA PRO A 18 -3.46 6.49 -5.30
C PRO A 18 -3.91 5.18 -5.96
N ASN A 19 -2.96 4.33 -6.37
CA ASN A 19 -3.23 2.99 -6.92
C ASN A 19 -3.56 1.94 -5.84
N TRP A 20 -3.42 2.29 -4.56
CA TRP A 20 -3.61 1.39 -3.44
C TRP A 20 -4.81 1.82 -2.59
N SER A 21 -5.68 0.85 -2.30
CA SER A 21 -6.77 0.97 -1.35
C SER A 21 -6.25 0.70 0.05
N ILE A 22 -6.11 1.76 0.84
CA ILE A 22 -5.69 1.68 2.24
C ILE A 22 -6.90 1.43 3.13
N ILE A 23 -6.83 0.40 3.94
CA ILE A 23 -7.89 -0.03 4.85
C ILE A 23 -7.27 -0.16 6.24
N GLN A 24 -7.99 0.29 7.26
CA GLN A 24 -7.60 0.13 8.66
C GLN A 24 -8.64 -0.73 9.35
N SER A 25 -8.17 -1.71 10.11
CA SER A 25 -8.98 -2.56 10.96
C SER A 25 -9.14 -1.91 12.33
N ASP A 26 -10.30 -2.11 12.94
CA ASP A 26 -10.62 -1.63 14.29
C ASP A 26 -9.62 -2.12 15.36
N ARG A 27 -8.98 -3.26 15.13
CA ARG A 27 -7.91 -3.80 15.99
C ARG A 27 -6.56 -3.08 15.85
N GLY A 28 -6.48 -2.02 15.05
CA GLY A 28 -5.25 -1.25 14.81
C GLY A 28 -4.37 -1.80 13.68
N ARG A 29 -4.77 -2.89 13.02
CA ARG A 29 -4.06 -3.41 11.84
C ARG A 29 -4.35 -2.60 10.59
N TRP A 30 -3.34 -2.41 9.78
CA TRP A 30 -3.39 -1.71 8.51
C TRP A 30 -3.19 -2.69 7.37
N TRP A 31 -3.95 -2.52 6.30
CA TRP A 31 -3.90 -3.38 5.14
C TRP A 31 -4.12 -2.52 3.90
N ALA A 32 -3.35 -2.77 2.87
CA ALA A 32 -3.43 -2.08 1.60
C ALA A 32 -3.59 -3.13 0.50
N THR A 33 -4.56 -2.91 -0.39
CA THR A 33 -4.78 -3.78 -1.54
C THR A 33 -4.79 -2.94 -2.81
N ARG A 34 -4.27 -3.45 -3.92
CA ARG A 34 -4.38 -2.77 -5.21
C ARG A 34 -5.36 -3.50 -6.13
N GLY A 35 -6.04 -2.71 -6.98
CA GLY A 35 -6.98 -3.21 -7.99
C GLY A 35 -6.31 -4.16 -9.00
N PRO A 36 -7.11 -4.81 -9.87
CA PRO A 36 -6.72 -6.01 -10.61
C PRO A 36 -5.35 -5.85 -11.25
N LEU A 37 -4.41 -6.63 -10.73
CA LEU A 37 -3.10 -6.81 -11.31
C LEU A 37 -3.27 -7.41 -12.70
N SER A 38 -2.77 -6.71 -13.72
CA SER A 38 -2.56 -7.33 -15.04
C SER A 38 -1.83 -8.65 -14.86
N ARG A 39 -2.12 -9.64 -15.71
CA ARG A 39 -1.56 -11.01 -15.62
C ARG A 39 -0.03 -11.05 -15.52
N ASP A 40 0.64 -10.07 -16.12
CA ASP A 40 2.09 -9.85 -16.08
C ASP A 40 2.62 -9.47 -14.67
N ARG A 41 1.76 -8.89 -13.85
CA ARG A 41 2.05 -8.43 -12.49
C ARG A 41 1.51 -9.35 -11.41
N ALA A 42 0.94 -10.51 -11.75
CA ALA A 42 0.40 -11.48 -10.80
C ALA A 42 1.44 -12.05 -9.80
N HIS A 43 2.72 -11.91 -10.13
CA HIS A 43 3.86 -12.29 -9.28
C HIS A 43 4.16 -11.23 -8.22
N LEU A 44 3.70 -9.99 -8.41
CA LEU A 44 3.93 -8.87 -7.51
C LEU A 44 2.91 -8.91 -6.37
N ARG A 45 3.34 -8.58 -5.15
CA ARG A 45 2.44 -8.43 -4.00
C ARG A 45 1.32 -7.44 -4.35
N ALA A 46 0.09 -7.93 -4.33
CA ALA A 46 -1.13 -7.14 -4.53
C ALA A 46 -1.64 -6.51 -3.23
N ASP A 47 -1.11 -7.02 -2.13
CA ASP A 47 -1.55 -6.83 -0.77
C ASP A 47 -0.33 -6.60 0.13
N ALA A 48 -0.51 -5.74 1.10
CA ALA A 48 0.44 -5.50 2.19
C ALA A 48 -0.35 -5.32 3.48
N ASP A 49 0.12 -5.93 4.56
CA ASP A 49 -0.42 -5.74 5.89
C ASP A 49 0.68 -5.32 6.87
N ALA A 50 0.33 -4.46 7.82
CA ALA A 50 1.23 -3.97 8.84
C ALA A 50 0.45 -3.58 10.10
N ASP A 51 1.12 -3.56 11.25
CA ASP A 51 0.52 -3.08 12.50
C ASP A 51 0.62 -1.55 12.64
N THR A 52 1.41 -0.87 11.80
CA THR A 52 1.54 0.59 11.77
C THR A 52 1.44 1.18 10.35
N PRO A 53 0.94 2.43 10.21
CA PRO A 53 0.86 3.08 8.90
C PRO A 53 2.25 3.40 8.31
N ALA A 54 3.25 3.62 9.15
CA ALA A 54 4.61 3.87 8.71
C ALA A 54 5.23 2.63 8.06
N GLU A 55 5.03 1.46 8.66
CA GLU A 55 5.44 0.18 8.08
C GLU A 55 4.69 -0.12 6.79
N LEU A 56 3.37 0.11 6.76
CA LEU A 56 2.58 -0.05 5.54
C LEU A 56 3.13 0.81 4.40
N GLY A 57 3.40 2.09 4.68
CA GLY A 57 3.96 3.01 3.68
C GLY A 57 5.34 2.58 3.17
N ALA A 58 6.20 2.06 4.04
CA ALA A 58 7.49 1.52 3.64
C ALA A 58 7.35 0.27 2.74
N MET A 59 6.45 -0.66 3.10
CA MET A 59 6.16 -1.83 2.27
C MET A 59 5.62 -1.44 0.90
N LEU A 60 4.66 -0.52 0.85
CA LEU A 60 4.09 -0.02 -0.40
C LEU A 60 5.15 0.64 -1.29
N ALA A 61 6.02 1.47 -0.71
CA ALA A 61 7.14 2.07 -1.44
C ALA A 61 8.09 1.02 -2.03
N GLN A 62 8.38 -0.05 -1.28
CA GLN A 62 9.22 -1.15 -1.78
C GLN A 62 8.53 -1.95 -2.89
N ILE A 63 7.23 -2.21 -2.79
CA ILE A 63 6.47 -2.94 -3.81
C ILE A 63 6.40 -2.12 -5.11
N GLU A 64 6.13 -0.81 -5.01
CA GLU A 64 6.12 0.07 -6.19
C GLU A 64 7.52 0.20 -6.80
N ALA A 65 8.59 0.24 -5.99
CA ALA A 65 9.97 0.25 -6.49
C ALA A 65 10.34 -1.08 -7.21
N ASP A 66 9.93 -2.23 -6.65
CA ASP A 66 10.16 -3.55 -7.22
C ASP A 66 9.36 -3.78 -8.53
N GLY A 67 8.13 -3.27 -8.57
CA GLY A 67 7.24 -3.36 -9.74
C GLY A 67 7.58 -2.37 -10.85
N SER A 68 7.96 -1.14 -10.50
CA SER A 68 8.31 -0.08 -11.47
C SER A 68 9.66 -0.32 -12.14
N GLY A 69 10.60 -0.98 -11.47
CA GLY A 69 11.94 -1.27 -12.01
C GLY A 69 11.96 -2.21 -13.22
N ARG A 70 10.82 -2.76 -13.65
CA ARG A 70 10.74 -3.77 -14.71
C ARG A 70 10.03 -3.30 -15.99
N GLU A 71 9.55 -2.04 -16.03
CA GLU A 71 8.69 -1.54 -17.13
C GLU A 71 9.40 -0.57 -18.08
N HIS A 72 10.70 -0.35 -17.95
CA HIS A 72 11.50 0.45 -18.89
C HIS A 72 12.61 -0.38 -19.52
N GLY A 73 12.23 -1.22 -20.49
CA GLY A 73 13.21 -1.92 -21.31
C GLY A 73 12.55 -2.98 -22.17
N LEU A 74 12.16 -2.59 -23.39
CA LEU A 74 12.50 -3.21 -24.68
C LEU A 74 11.71 -2.54 -25.81
#